data_AF-A0A7W6AJM7-F1
#
_entry.id   AF-A0A7W6AJM7-F1
#
_cell.length_a   1.000
_cell.length_b   1.000
_cell.length_c   1.000
_cell.angle_alpha   90.00
_cell.angle_beta   90.00
_cell.angle_gamma   90.00
#
_symmetry.space_group_name_H-M   'P 1'
#
loop_
_entity.id
_entity.type
_entity.pdbx_description
1 polymer ?
#
loop_
_entity_poly.entity_id
_entity_poly.type
_entity_poly.pdbx_seq_one_letter_code
_entity_poly.pdbx_strand_id
1 'polypeptide(L)'
;MSVINVVMAPSDLVTFVADTGLCGWWGDQPIKLNRYMSGNAAYGGSATSNDLLGAISKMRSTGGLTIGTRPQDSTIMWANIGKGQAYPSDLILTWGWCYDNFDQVQPIKVQLFNYVSNGHGGSKTVKDGPPVEMGTFLTSRSRFAEGMQAFIDRKGFGWDCIGFVQQYLLAIEFYTAYPGLLPTQYIGGRSGFTEVTRLDQIGPLNVIAYPWHVQIIDSVQSISSNQVKCTICQSSGWAARSGPMTNDNITITGPIDMKKEDETGKEKTEYYFKISGPSPVTGIARIGRSARLKPAYAFGA
;
A
#
# COMPACT_ATOMS: atom_id res chain seq x y z
N MET A 1 13.50 17.36 18.08
CA MET A 1 12.77 17.10 16.81
C MET A 1 11.47 17.87 16.85
N SER A 2 11.04 18.48 15.75
CA SER A 2 9.76 19.21 15.68
C SER A 2 8.56 18.25 15.71
N VAL A 3 7.48 18.70 16.34
CA VAL A 3 6.16 18.04 16.31
C VAL A 3 5.45 18.47 15.02
N ILE A 4 4.83 17.51 14.36
CA ILE A 4 4.02 17.66 13.15
C ILE A 4 2.54 17.58 13.59
N ASN A 5 1.80 18.66 13.32
CA ASN A 5 0.35 18.65 13.47
C ASN A 5 -0.26 18.08 12.19
N VAL A 6 -0.86 16.89 12.31
CA VAL A 6 -1.35 16.12 11.16
C VAL A 6 -2.82 16.43 10.94
N VAL A 7 -3.15 17.04 9.81
CA VAL A 7 -4.53 17.40 9.45
C VAL A 7 -5.21 16.39 8.53
N MET A 8 -4.43 15.53 7.87
CA MET A 8 -4.93 14.47 6.99
C MET A 8 -4.97 13.15 7.76
N ALA A 9 -6.16 12.56 7.96
CA ALA A 9 -6.32 11.24 8.53
C ALA A 9 -5.88 10.15 7.53
N PRO A 10 -5.45 8.96 7.98
CA PRO A 10 -5.15 7.85 7.08
C PRO A 10 -6.30 7.49 6.11
N SER A 11 -7.54 7.60 6.56
CA SER A 11 -8.75 7.38 5.75
C SER A 11 -8.94 8.40 4.62
N ASP A 12 -8.42 9.62 4.77
CA ASP A 12 -8.43 10.61 3.69
C ASP A 12 -7.58 10.13 2.50
N LEU A 13 -6.41 9.52 2.78
CA LEU A 13 -5.58 8.94 1.72
C LEU A 13 -6.28 7.76 1.06
N VAL A 14 -6.93 6.88 1.83
CA VAL A 14 -7.74 5.77 1.28
C VAL A 14 -8.80 6.33 0.33
N THR A 15 -9.56 7.33 0.77
CA THR A 15 -10.61 7.98 -0.02
C THR A 15 -10.04 8.59 -1.31
N PHE A 16 -8.91 9.28 -1.21
CA PHE A 16 -8.25 9.89 -2.35
C PHE A 16 -7.84 8.85 -3.40
N VAL A 17 -7.15 7.77 -3.00
CA VAL A 17 -6.55 6.84 -3.97
C VAL A 17 -7.49 5.73 -4.44
N ALA A 18 -8.35 5.21 -3.57
CA ALA A 18 -9.15 4.02 -3.86
C ALA A 18 -10.60 4.34 -4.23
N ASP A 19 -11.15 5.46 -3.76
CA ASP A 19 -12.57 5.79 -3.94
C ASP A 19 -12.77 6.95 -4.93
N THR A 20 -12.00 8.04 -4.79
CA THR A 20 -11.97 9.18 -5.73
C THR A 20 -11.14 8.84 -6.96
N GLY A 21 -9.89 8.41 -6.75
CA GLY A 21 -8.94 8.07 -7.80
C GLY A 21 -8.05 9.22 -8.24
N LEU A 22 -7.02 8.88 -9.01
CA LEU A 22 -6.01 9.82 -9.51
C LEU A 22 -6.43 10.36 -10.87
N CYS A 23 -6.30 11.67 -11.05
CA CYS A 23 -6.58 12.36 -12.31
C CYS A 23 -5.29 12.60 -13.10
N GLY A 24 -5.42 12.78 -14.41
CA GLY A 24 -4.33 13.15 -15.31
C GLY A 24 -4.85 13.68 -16.64
N TRP A 25 -3.95 13.91 -17.60
CA TRP A 25 -4.32 14.53 -18.88
C TRP A 25 -5.00 13.58 -19.88
N TRP A 26 -5.21 12.31 -19.51
CA TRP A 26 -5.88 11.31 -20.33
C TRP A 26 -7.41 11.45 -20.38
N GLY A 27 -7.99 12.41 -19.65
CA GLY A 27 -9.42 12.73 -19.67
C GLY A 27 -9.99 13.06 -18.29
N ASP A 28 -11.31 13.26 -18.23
CA ASP A 28 -12.03 13.75 -17.03
C ASP A 28 -12.33 12.66 -15.98
N GLN A 29 -12.05 11.39 -16.30
CA GLN A 29 -12.35 10.27 -15.42
C GLN A 29 -11.12 9.87 -14.60
N PRO A 30 -11.23 9.80 -13.26
CA PRO A 30 -10.13 9.36 -12.42
C PRO A 30 -9.92 7.85 -12.50
N ILE A 31 -8.68 7.42 -12.27
CA ILE A 31 -8.29 6.01 -12.19
C ILE A 31 -8.02 5.65 -10.73
N LYS A 32 -8.69 4.62 -10.21
CA LYS A 32 -8.65 4.23 -8.79
C LYS A 32 -7.61 3.15 -8.54
N LEU A 33 -6.81 3.33 -7.49
CA LEU A 33 -5.90 2.32 -6.95
C LEU A 33 -6.60 1.46 -5.91
N ASN A 34 -7.54 0.65 -6.36
CA ASN A 34 -8.44 -0.17 -5.53
C ASN A 34 -8.07 -1.67 -5.57
N ARG A 35 -6.79 -1.98 -5.77
CA ARG A 35 -6.26 -3.35 -5.79
C ARG A 35 -4.96 -3.47 -5.03
N TYR A 36 -4.78 -4.65 -4.46
CA TYR A 36 -3.54 -5.03 -3.78
C TYR A 36 -2.59 -5.68 -4.76
N MET A 37 -1.35 -5.23 -4.74
CA MET A 37 -0.25 -5.81 -5.49
C MET A 37 1.02 -5.75 -4.66
N SER A 38 1.82 -6.81 -4.69
CA SER A 38 3.08 -6.89 -3.96
C SER A 38 4.17 -7.45 -4.86
N GLY A 39 5.40 -7.00 -4.65
CA GLY A 39 6.59 -7.60 -5.28
C GLY A 39 6.77 -9.09 -4.98
N ASN A 40 6.13 -9.61 -3.93
CA ASN A 40 6.16 -11.02 -3.58
C ASN A 40 4.98 -11.78 -4.21
N ALA A 41 5.27 -12.77 -5.04
CA ALA A 41 4.29 -13.63 -5.70
C ALA A 41 3.35 -14.35 -4.72
N ALA A 42 3.85 -14.75 -3.53
CA ALA A 42 3.04 -15.41 -2.50
C ALA A 42 1.96 -14.49 -1.90
N TYR A 43 2.14 -13.18 -2.05
CA TYR A 43 1.27 -12.15 -1.48
C TYR A 43 0.71 -11.25 -2.58
N GLY A 44 0.32 -11.80 -3.72
CA GLY A 44 -0.41 -11.08 -4.76
C GLY A 44 0.35 -10.88 -6.07
N GLY A 45 1.69 -10.82 -6.02
CA GLY A 45 2.56 -10.72 -7.20
C GLY A 45 2.45 -9.41 -7.99
N SER A 46 3.51 -9.09 -8.73
CA SER A 46 3.61 -7.87 -9.55
C SER A 46 4.30 -8.02 -10.91
N ALA A 47 4.47 -9.28 -11.38
CA ALA A 47 4.95 -9.59 -12.73
C ALA A 47 4.28 -8.74 -13.82
N THR A 48 2.98 -8.41 -13.71
CA THR A 48 2.28 -7.55 -14.66
C THR A 48 2.89 -6.18 -14.81
N SER A 49 3.11 -5.48 -13.70
CA SER A 49 3.79 -4.19 -13.70
C SER A 49 5.15 -4.36 -14.33
N ASN A 50 5.96 -5.32 -13.86
CA ASN A 50 7.33 -5.53 -14.35
C ASN A 50 7.42 -5.79 -15.86
N ASP A 51 6.47 -6.51 -16.46
CA ASP A 51 6.43 -6.73 -17.91
C ASP A 51 6.14 -5.45 -18.69
N LEU A 52 5.11 -4.70 -18.27
CA LEU A 52 4.80 -3.41 -18.87
C LEU A 52 5.98 -2.45 -18.73
N LEU A 53 6.62 -2.43 -17.56
CA LEU A 53 7.81 -1.63 -17.31
C LEU A 53 9.00 -2.06 -18.17
N GLY A 54 9.20 -3.37 -18.34
CA GLY A 54 10.25 -3.92 -19.20
C GLY A 54 10.00 -3.56 -20.67
N ALA A 55 8.76 -3.63 -21.13
CA ALA A 55 8.37 -3.22 -22.48
C ALA A 55 8.56 -1.71 -22.69
N ILE A 56 8.11 -0.88 -21.73
CA ILE A 56 8.36 0.57 -21.70
C ILE A 56 9.87 0.85 -21.79
N SER A 57 10.68 0.16 -21.00
CA SER A 57 12.13 0.33 -21.03
C SER A 57 12.76 -0.07 -22.38
N LYS A 58 12.26 -1.12 -23.03
CA LYS A 58 12.76 -1.56 -24.34
C LYS A 58 12.41 -0.58 -25.45
N MET A 59 11.17 -0.07 -25.48
CA MET A 59 10.74 0.93 -26.47
C MET A 59 11.56 2.23 -26.38
N ARG A 60 12.11 2.58 -25.20
CA ARG A 60 13.08 3.69 -25.06
C ARG A 60 14.36 3.46 -25.85
N SER A 61 14.88 2.23 -25.89
CA SER A 61 16.19 1.91 -26.47
C SER A 61 16.22 1.93 -28.01
N THR A 62 15.05 1.93 -28.66
CA THR A 62 14.91 1.82 -30.13
C THR A 62 14.68 3.16 -30.85
N GLY A 63 14.63 4.29 -30.15
CA GLY A 63 14.66 5.65 -30.72
C GLY A 63 13.30 6.29 -31.06
N GLY A 64 13.15 7.58 -30.72
CA GLY A 64 12.23 8.51 -31.38
C GLY A 64 11.08 9.13 -30.59
N LEU A 65 10.83 8.76 -29.32
CA LEU A 65 9.69 9.28 -28.58
C LEU A 65 10.05 10.46 -27.68
N THR A 66 9.80 11.66 -28.21
CA THR A 66 9.65 12.91 -27.47
C THR A 66 8.17 13.21 -27.33
N ILE A 67 7.66 13.42 -26.11
CA ILE A 67 6.96 14.65 -25.66
C ILE A 67 6.63 14.56 -24.15
N GLY A 68 6.84 15.67 -23.43
CA GLY A 68 6.15 16.09 -22.19
C GLY A 68 6.22 15.19 -20.96
N THR A 69 7.14 15.48 -20.02
CA THR A 69 7.18 14.91 -18.66
C THR A 69 7.25 13.39 -18.57
N ARG A 70 8.46 12.88 -18.78
CA ARG A 70 8.87 11.47 -18.75
C ARG A 70 8.64 10.86 -17.35
N PRO A 71 8.19 9.60 -17.23
CA PRO A 71 8.48 8.81 -16.04
C PRO A 71 10.00 8.63 -16.02
N GLN A 72 10.67 9.28 -15.05
CA GLN A 72 12.12 9.52 -15.01
C GLN A 72 12.96 8.26 -15.30
N ASP A 73 14.23 8.43 -15.66
CA ASP A 73 15.25 7.34 -15.77
C ASP A 73 15.55 6.66 -14.40
N SER A 74 14.69 6.89 -13.41
CA SER A 74 14.79 6.37 -12.06
C SER A 74 14.41 4.89 -12.04
N THR A 75 15.43 4.03 -12.02
CA THR A 75 15.28 2.59 -11.71
C THR A 75 14.52 2.35 -10.41
N ILE A 76 14.58 3.30 -9.46
CA ILE A 76 13.86 3.26 -8.18
C ILE A 76 12.35 3.41 -8.37
N MET A 77 11.91 4.36 -9.21
CA MET A 77 10.50 4.55 -9.54
C MET A 77 9.89 3.24 -10.08
N TRP A 78 10.58 2.62 -11.03
CA TRP A 78 10.15 1.35 -11.63
C TRP A 78 10.13 0.21 -10.61
N ALA A 79 11.17 0.10 -9.79
CA ALA A 79 11.20 -0.88 -8.72
C ALA A 79 10.03 -0.71 -7.73
N ASN A 80 9.63 0.54 -7.44
CA ASN A 80 8.53 0.83 -6.53
C ASN A 80 7.17 0.50 -7.16
N ILE A 81 6.93 0.86 -8.43
CA ILE A 81 5.73 0.43 -9.18
C ILE A 81 5.63 -1.10 -9.21
N GLY A 82 6.75 -1.76 -9.52
CA GLY A 82 6.87 -3.21 -9.52
C GLY A 82 6.74 -3.86 -8.14
N LYS A 83 6.70 -3.12 -7.04
CA LYS A 83 6.49 -3.68 -5.69
C LYS A 83 5.14 -3.30 -5.08
N GLY A 84 4.35 -2.47 -5.77
CA GLY A 84 3.15 -1.87 -5.18
C GLY A 84 3.47 -0.76 -4.18
N GLN A 85 4.59 -0.07 -4.36
CA GLN A 85 5.12 0.97 -3.46
C GLN A 85 5.34 2.31 -4.18
N ALA A 86 4.78 2.47 -5.38
CA ALA A 86 4.92 3.68 -6.18
C ALA A 86 4.33 4.92 -5.51
N TYR A 87 4.88 6.09 -5.83
CA TYR A 87 4.22 7.35 -5.53
C TYR A 87 3.03 7.54 -6.49
N PRO A 88 1.93 8.20 -6.06
CA PRO A 88 0.81 8.52 -6.95
C PRO A 88 1.25 9.26 -8.23
N SER A 89 2.21 10.17 -8.10
CA SER A 89 2.80 10.89 -9.24
C SER A 89 3.43 9.96 -10.27
N ASP A 90 4.11 8.91 -9.84
CA ASP A 90 4.79 7.97 -10.74
C ASP A 90 3.79 7.15 -11.56
N LEU A 91 2.66 6.81 -10.93
CA LEU A 91 1.56 6.11 -11.58
C LEU A 91 0.87 7.02 -12.60
N ILE A 92 0.58 8.27 -12.22
CA ILE A 92 0.03 9.29 -13.13
C ILE A 92 0.96 9.47 -14.34
N LEU A 93 2.27 9.63 -14.13
CA LEU A 93 3.24 9.76 -15.21
C LEU A 93 3.27 8.52 -16.10
N THR A 94 3.23 7.32 -15.51
CA THR A 94 3.23 6.05 -16.26
C THR A 94 1.97 5.91 -17.11
N TRP A 95 0.79 6.23 -16.57
CA TRP A 95 -0.47 6.15 -17.29
C TRP A 95 -0.58 7.23 -18.37
N GLY A 96 -0.13 8.45 -18.09
CA GLY A 96 -0.03 9.51 -19.09
C GLY A 96 0.89 9.11 -20.24
N TRP A 97 2.03 8.47 -19.96
CA TRP A 97 2.89 7.92 -20.99
C TRP A 97 2.18 6.85 -21.84
N CYS A 98 1.43 5.93 -21.21
CA CYS A 98 0.63 4.94 -21.94
C CYS A 98 -0.43 5.59 -22.82
N TYR A 99 -1.04 6.69 -22.37
CA TYR A 99 -2.01 7.46 -23.14
C TYR A 99 -1.37 8.12 -24.37
N ASP A 100 -0.21 8.77 -24.19
CA ASP A 100 0.48 9.45 -25.29
C ASP A 100 0.95 8.45 -26.36
N ASN A 101 1.35 7.26 -25.93
CA ASN A 101 1.88 6.16 -26.76
C ASN A 101 0.87 5.04 -26.99
N PHE A 102 -0.42 5.40 -27.05
CA PHE A 102 -1.54 4.46 -27.06
C PHE A 102 -1.35 3.29 -28.04
N ASP A 103 -1.06 3.57 -29.30
CA ASP A 103 -0.98 2.56 -30.36
C ASP A 103 0.21 1.63 -30.18
N GLN A 104 1.33 2.14 -29.67
CA GLN A 104 2.52 1.35 -29.38
C GLN A 104 2.35 0.47 -28.13
N VAL A 105 1.51 0.90 -27.18
CA VAL A 105 1.24 0.15 -25.96
C VAL A 105 0.31 -1.02 -26.19
N GLN A 106 -0.69 -0.89 -27.07
CA GLN A 106 -1.66 -1.95 -27.33
C GLN A 106 -1.07 -3.37 -27.55
N PRO A 107 -0.03 -3.57 -28.39
CA PRO A 107 0.52 -4.91 -28.63
C PRO A 107 1.38 -5.46 -27.48
N ILE A 108 1.65 -4.69 -26.43
CA ILE A 108 2.47 -5.15 -25.30
C ILE A 108 1.70 -6.23 -24.52
N LYS A 109 2.35 -7.37 -24.33
CA LYS A 109 1.85 -8.48 -23.51
C LYS A 109 2.31 -8.31 -22.08
N VAL A 110 1.38 -8.47 -21.14
CA VAL A 110 1.62 -8.35 -19.71
C VAL A 110 1.09 -9.56 -18.97
N GLN A 111 1.88 -10.09 -18.03
CA GLN A 111 1.54 -11.25 -17.23
C GLN A 111 0.60 -10.88 -16.08
N LEU A 112 -0.70 -11.15 -16.19
CA LEU A 112 -1.67 -10.91 -15.10
C LEU A 112 -1.70 -12.10 -14.12
N PHE A 113 -1.91 -11.82 -12.83
CA PHE A 113 -2.08 -12.86 -11.82
C PHE A 113 -3.53 -13.29 -11.69
N ASN A 114 -3.75 -14.61 -11.69
CA ASN A 114 -5.03 -15.19 -11.35
C ASN A 114 -4.95 -15.85 -9.96
N TYR A 115 -5.97 -15.62 -9.14
CA TYR A 115 -6.18 -16.47 -7.98
C TYR A 115 -6.82 -17.76 -8.45
N VAL A 116 -6.14 -18.88 -8.23
CA VAL A 116 -6.78 -20.18 -8.33
C VAL A 116 -7.30 -20.51 -6.94
N SER A 117 -8.61 -20.72 -6.83
CA SER A 117 -9.19 -21.27 -5.60
C SER A 117 -8.77 -22.72 -5.48
N ASN A 118 -8.19 -23.10 -4.33
CA ASN A 118 -7.70 -24.46 -4.11
C ASN A 118 -8.84 -25.42 -3.72
N GLY A 119 -10.12 -25.00 -3.78
CA GLY A 119 -11.26 -25.78 -3.31
C GLY A 119 -11.35 -25.97 -1.79
N HIS A 120 -10.37 -25.47 -1.03
CA HIS A 120 -10.33 -25.49 0.43
C HIS A 120 -10.32 -24.05 0.94
N GLY A 121 -11.46 -23.63 1.51
CA GLY A 121 -11.83 -22.24 1.82
C GLY A 121 -10.85 -21.50 2.74
N GLY A 122 -9.75 -21.01 2.16
CA GLY A 122 -8.79 -20.14 2.84
C GLY A 122 -7.46 -19.99 2.13
N SER A 123 -7.01 -20.99 1.35
CA SER A 123 -5.76 -20.88 0.58
C SER A 123 -6.06 -20.56 -0.88
N LYS A 124 -5.58 -19.40 -1.37
CA LYS A 124 -5.59 -19.04 -2.79
C LYS A 124 -4.15 -19.13 -3.28
N THR A 125 -3.86 -20.08 -4.17
CA THR A 125 -2.57 -20.09 -4.85
C THR A 125 -2.59 -19.05 -5.96
N VAL A 126 -1.63 -18.14 -5.94
CA VAL A 126 -1.39 -17.19 -7.02
C VAL A 126 -0.70 -17.95 -8.15
N LYS A 127 -1.30 -17.99 -9.33
CA LYS A 127 -0.66 -18.53 -10.54
C LYS A 127 -0.62 -17.46 -11.62
N ASP A 128 0.44 -17.49 -12.40
CA ASP A 128 0.53 -16.73 -13.64
C ASP A 128 -0.59 -17.18 -14.58
N GLY A 129 -1.39 -16.23 -15.07
CA GLY A 129 -2.29 -16.48 -16.19
C GLY A 129 -1.54 -16.60 -17.52
N PRO A 130 -2.21 -16.76 -18.66
CA PRO A 130 -1.58 -16.45 -19.93
C PRO A 130 -1.29 -14.93 -20.02
N PRO A 131 -0.18 -14.50 -20.65
CA PRO A 131 0.03 -13.09 -20.97
C PRO A 131 -1.13 -12.52 -21.78
N VAL A 132 -1.57 -11.31 -21.45
CA VAL A 132 -2.67 -10.61 -22.13
C VAL A 132 -2.13 -9.34 -22.76
N GLU A 133 -2.60 -9.01 -23.97
CA GLU A 133 -2.22 -7.76 -24.64
C GLU A 133 -2.92 -6.56 -24.02
N MET A 134 -2.21 -5.46 -23.82
CA MET A 134 -2.75 -4.20 -23.29
C MET A 134 -3.93 -3.69 -24.13
N GLY A 135 -3.95 -3.95 -25.43
CA GLY A 135 -5.07 -3.63 -26.33
C GLY A 135 -6.40 -4.29 -25.96
N THR A 136 -6.37 -5.36 -25.15
CA THR A 136 -7.58 -5.96 -24.54
C THR A 136 -8.30 -4.97 -23.62
N PHE A 137 -7.55 -4.07 -22.98
CA PHE A 137 -8.06 -3.07 -22.05
C PHE A 137 -8.15 -1.69 -22.71
N LEU A 138 -7.08 -1.29 -23.41
CA LEU A 138 -6.92 0.01 -24.04
C LEU A 138 -7.53 -0.01 -25.44
N THR A 139 -8.86 -0.02 -25.55
CA THR A 139 -9.56 -0.16 -26.84
C THR A 139 -9.72 1.15 -27.61
N SER A 140 -9.79 2.30 -26.93
CA SER A 140 -9.78 3.63 -27.54
C SER A 140 -9.20 4.68 -26.59
N ARG A 141 -8.61 5.76 -27.15
CA ARG A 141 -8.07 6.88 -26.36
C ARG A 141 -9.15 7.59 -25.55
N SER A 142 -10.36 7.75 -26.09
CA SER A 142 -11.48 8.39 -25.39
C SER A 142 -12.00 7.59 -24.19
N ARG A 143 -11.70 6.29 -24.12
CA ARG A 143 -12.03 5.39 -23.00
C ARG A 143 -10.80 4.95 -22.21
N PHE A 144 -9.70 5.70 -22.30
CA PHE A 144 -8.43 5.30 -21.69
C PHE A 144 -8.55 5.04 -20.19
N ALA A 145 -9.19 5.94 -19.44
CA ALA A 145 -9.35 5.80 -17.99
C ALA A 145 -10.13 4.52 -17.62
N GLU A 146 -11.20 4.21 -18.36
CA GLU A 146 -11.99 2.99 -18.17
C GLU A 146 -11.18 1.73 -18.49
N GLY A 147 -10.42 1.74 -19.60
CA GLY A 147 -9.51 0.67 -19.96
C GLY A 147 -8.43 0.43 -18.90
N MET A 148 -7.81 1.51 -18.41
CA MET A 148 -6.83 1.42 -17.34
C MET A 148 -7.46 0.95 -16.02
N GLN A 149 -8.67 1.38 -15.70
CA GLN A 149 -9.40 0.87 -14.55
C GLN A 149 -9.63 -0.64 -14.68
N ALA A 150 -10.05 -1.13 -15.85
CA ALA A 150 -10.21 -2.56 -16.11
C ALA A 150 -8.89 -3.34 -16.00
N PHE A 151 -7.78 -2.74 -16.41
CA PHE A 151 -6.44 -3.32 -16.21
C PHE A 151 -6.07 -3.39 -14.73
N ILE A 152 -6.32 -2.32 -13.97
CA ILE A 152 -6.13 -2.31 -12.51
C ILE A 152 -7.02 -3.34 -11.86
N ASP A 153 -8.28 -3.47 -12.25
CA ASP A 153 -9.21 -4.46 -11.68
C ASP A 153 -8.72 -5.90 -11.87
N ARG A 154 -7.95 -6.15 -12.94
CA ARG A 154 -7.22 -7.40 -13.17
C ARG A 154 -5.83 -7.47 -12.53
N LYS A 155 -5.55 -6.54 -11.61
CA LYS A 155 -4.31 -6.40 -10.83
C LYS A 155 -3.09 -6.07 -11.69
N GLY A 156 -3.27 -5.18 -12.66
CA GLY A 156 -2.18 -4.62 -13.43
C GLY A 156 -1.36 -3.57 -12.68
N PHE A 157 -2.02 -2.78 -11.81
CA PHE A 157 -1.37 -1.91 -10.83
C PHE A 157 -2.10 -1.97 -9.48
N GLY A 158 -1.41 -1.57 -8.41
CA GLY A 158 -1.96 -1.57 -7.05
C GLY A 158 -0.93 -1.14 -6.02
N TRP A 159 -1.33 -1.21 -4.75
CA TRP A 159 -0.44 -0.95 -3.60
C TRP A 159 -0.36 -2.11 -2.63
N ASP A 160 0.83 -2.37 -2.10
CA ASP A 160 1.00 -3.25 -0.95
C ASP A 160 0.83 -2.49 0.37
N CYS A 161 0.93 -3.20 1.48
CA CYS A 161 0.77 -2.63 2.82
C CYS A 161 1.85 -1.60 3.16
N ILE A 162 3.09 -1.85 2.70
CA ILE A 162 4.22 -0.93 2.86
C ILE A 162 3.98 0.34 2.04
N GLY A 163 3.59 0.17 0.77
CA GLY A 163 3.27 1.24 -0.17
C GLY A 163 2.20 2.15 0.38
N PHE A 164 1.12 1.61 0.93
CA PHE A 164 0.09 2.46 1.54
C PHE A 164 0.63 3.25 2.75
N VAL A 165 1.24 2.58 3.74
CA VAL A 165 1.69 3.24 4.97
C VAL A 165 2.81 4.25 4.69
N GLN A 166 3.77 3.92 3.82
CA GLN A 166 4.84 4.86 3.48
C GLN A 166 4.30 6.11 2.78
N GLN A 167 3.34 5.95 1.85
CA GLN A 167 2.84 7.08 1.07
C GLN A 167 2.02 8.01 1.96
N TYR A 168 1.30 7.47 2.94
CA TYR A 168 0.69 8.28 4.00
C TYR A 168 1.74 9.07 4.80
N LEU A 169 2.79 8.41 5.28
CA LEU A 169 3.83 9.06 6.08
C LEU A 169 4.64 10.10 5.30
N LEU A 170 4.78 9.94 3.98
CA LEU A 170 5.35 10.93 3.08
C LEU A 170 4.38 12.11 2.88
N ALA A 171 3.09 11.85 2.67
CA ALA A 171 2.08 12.87 2.44
C ALA A 171 1.87 13.81 3.65
N ILE A 172 2.08 13.33 4.87
CA ILE A 172 2.06 14.15 6.08
C ILE A 172 3.44 14.70 6.48
N GLU A 173 4.44 14.60 5.59
CA GLU A 173 5.81 15.08 5.78
C GLU A 173 6.54 14.46 7.00
N PHE A 174 6.11 13.29 7.47
CA PHE A 174 6.81 12.57 8.54
C PHE A 174 8.16 12.04 8.06
N TYR A 175 8.17 11.53 6.83
CA TYR A 175 9.35 11.17 6.07
C TYR A 175 9.57 12.17 4.93
N THR A 176 10.83 12.53 4.69
CA THR A 176 11.26 13.26 3.50
C THR A 176 11.58 12.31 2.34
N ALA A 177 11.94 11.06 2.66
CA ALA A 177 12.13 9.95 1.74
C ALA A 177 11.87 8.64 2.49
N TYR A 178 11.36 7.61 1.80
CA TYR A 178 11.09 6.33 2.42
C TYR A 178 12.38 5.58 2.80
N PRO A 179 12.59 5.16 4.06
CA PRO A 179 13.82 4.50 4.48
C PRO A 179 13.94 3.01 4.10
N GLY A 180 13.03 2.47 3.29
CA GLY A 180 13.13 1.08 2.81
C GLY A 180 12.80 0.02 3.86
N LEU A 181 11.85 0.29 4.76
CA LEU A 181 11.53 -0.59 5.88
C LEU A 181 10.75 -1.84 5.44
N LEU A 182 11.05 -2.95 6.11
CA LEU A 182 10.17 -4.11 6.21
C LEU A 182 9.10 -3.87 7.29
N PRO A 183 7.97 -4.60 7.29
CA PRO A 183 6.91 -4.42 8.29
C PRO A 183 7.41 -4.47 9.73
N THR A 184 8.30 -5.42 10.05
CA THR A 184 8.89 -5.57 11.40
C THR A 184 9.80 -4.41 11.81
N GLN A 185 10.29 -3.62 10.85
CA GLN A 185 11.23 -2.53 11.08
C GLN A 185 10.52 -1.19 11.34
N TYR A 186 9.19 -1.15 11.26
CA TYR A 186 8.41 0.04 11.61
C TYR A 186 8.49 0.40 13.08
N ILE A 187 9.00 -0.47 13.97
CA ILE A 187 9.14 -0.20 15.40
C ILE A 187 10.61 -0.28 15.79
N GLY A 188 11.26 0.87 15.94
CA GLY A 188 12.69 0.98 16.22
C GLY A 188 13.31 2.31 15.78
N GLY A 189 14.60 2.50 16.05
CA GLY A 189 15.27 3.80 15.94
C GLY A 189 15.25 4.46 14.56
N ARG A 190 15.24 3.68 13.46
CA ARG A 190 15.26 4.23 12.09
C ARG A 190 13.87 4.59 11.54
N SER A 191 12.79 4.06 12.13
CA SER A 191 11.43 4.36 11.68
C SER A 191 10.86 5.63 12.33
N GLY A 192 11.45 6.10 13.43
CA GLY A 192 10.89 7.19 14.22
C GLY A 192 9.64 6.80 15.03
N PHE A 193 9.31 5.51 15.12
CA PHE A 193 8.30 4.97 16.02
C PHE A 193 8.95 4.15 17.14
N THR A 194 8.51 4.42 18.36
CA THR A 194 8.87 3.69 19.57
C THR A 194 7.77 2.71 19.94
N GLU A 195 8.14 1.58 20.52
CA GLU A 195 7.19 0.55 20.96
C GLU A 195 6.18 1.11 21.98
N VAL A 196 4.92 0.74 21.77
CA VAL A 196 3.83 0.90 22.72
C VAL A 196 3.85 -0.28 23.68
N THR A 197 3.79 0.00 24.98
CA THR A 197 3.89 -1.02 26.03
C THR A 197 2.61 -1.18 26.83
N ARG A 198 1.60 -0.33 26.60
CA ARG A 198 0.32 -0.34 27.32
C ARG A 198 -0.83 0.14 26.44
N LEU A 199 -2.05 -0.28 26.77
CA LEU A 199 -3.26 0.08 26.00
C LEU A 199 -3.54 1.59 25.99
N ASP A 200 -3.28 2.31 27.09
CA ASP A 200 -3.48 3.76 27.21
C ASP A 200 -2.56 4.60 26.30
N GLN A 201 -1.55 3.98 25.71
CA GLN A 201 -0.64 4.63 24.76
C GLN A 201 -1.08 4.47 23.30
N ILE A 202 -2.07 3.62 23.03
CA ILE A 202 -2.59 3.37 21.69
C ILE A 202 -3.45 4.58 21.28
N GLY A 203 -3.05 5.23 20.18
CA GLY A 203 -3.73 6.39 19.65
C GLY A 203 -3.75 6.42 18.12
N PRO A 204 -4.39 7.42 17.52
CA PRO A 204 -4.25 7.66 16.08
C PRO A 204 -2.81 7.81 15.65
N LEU A 205 -2.56 7.52 14.37
CA LEU A 205 -1.24 7.55 13.73
C LEU A 205 -0.24 6.55 14.28
N ASN A 206 -0.64 5.71 15.24
CA ASN A 206 0.18 4.58 15.67
C ASN A 206 0.20 3.54 14.55
N VAL A 207 1.38 2.97 14.31
CA VAL A 207 1.56 1.89 13.35
C VAL A 207 1.38 0.55 14.05
N ILE A 208 0.72 -0.38 13.38
CA ILE A 208 0.59 -1.76 13.83
C ILE A 208 1.42 -2.60 12.87
N ALA A 209 2.39 -3.33 13.41
CA ALA A 209 3.38 -4.09 12.65
C ALA A 209 3.31 -5.59 12.97
N TYR A 210 2.95 -6.37 11.96
CA TYR A 210 3.05 -7.82 11.92
C TYR A 210 4.36 -8.23 11.23
N PRO A 211 4.79 -9.50 11.31
CA PRO A 211 5.94 -9.99 10.55
C PRO A 211 5.83 -9.78 9.02
N TRP A 212 4.61 -9.78 8.50
CA TRP A 212 4.30 -9.79 7.07
C TRP A 212 3.42 -8.60 6.63
N HIS A 213 3.04 -7.70 7.55
CA HIS A 213 2.05 -6.65 7.27
C HIS A 213 2.23 -5.43 8.15
N VAL A 214 1.88 -4.26 7.60
CA VAL A 214 1.87 -3.00 8.33
C VAL A 214 0.59 -2.24 8.02
N GLN A 215 0.06 -1.57 9.04
CA GLN A 215 -1.14 -0.76 8.96
C GLN A 215 -1.02 0.42 9.94
N ILE A 216 -1.94 1.38 9.85
CA ILE A 216 -1.93 2.57 10.69
C ILE A 216 -3.31 2.81 11.31
N ILE A 217 -3.33 3.23 12.58
CA ILE A 217 -4.56 3.58 13.28
C ILE A 217 -5.04 4.93 12.78
N ASP A 218 -6.27 4.96 12.29
CA ASP A 218 -6.93 6.17 11.82
C ASP A 218 -7.53 6.95 12.99
N SER A 219 -8.34 6.29 13.82
CA SER A 219 -9.03 6.89 14.96
C SER A 219 -9.24 5.86 16.07
N VAL A 220 -9.36 6.35 17.32
CA VAL A 220 -9.68 5.53 18.49
C VAL A 220 -11.11 5.82 18.91
N GLN A 221 -11.93 4.78 18.97
CA GLN A 221 -13.35 4.84 19.30
C GLN A 221 -13.56 4.74 20.81
N SER A 222 -12.81 3.86 21.48
CA SER A 222 -12.84 3.75 22.95
C SER A 222 -11.57 3.09 23.50
N ILE A 223 -11.25 3.43 24.75
CA ILE A 223 -10.17 2.83 25.54
C ILE A 223 -10.77 2.39 26.87
N SER A 224 -10.55 1.12 27.24
CA SER A 224 -10.86 0.58 28.56
C SER A 224 -9.61 -0.03 29.18
N SER A 225 -9.73 -0.57 30.40
CA SER A 225 -8.63 -1.26 31.09
C SER A 225 -8.18 -2.54 30.39
N ASN A 226 -9.02 -3.14 29.54
CA ASN A 226 -8.77 -4.45 28.91
C ASN A 226 -8.72 -4.42 27.38
N GLN A 227 -9.18 -3.35 26.73
CA GLN A 227 -9.16 -3.26 25.28
C GLN A 227 -9.15 -1.83 24.76
N VAL A 228 -8.74 -1.70 23.50
CA VAL A 228 -8.93 -0.49 22.68
C VAL A 228 -9.78 -0.87 21.48
N LYS A 229 -10.79 -0.06 21.17
CA LYS A 229 -11.52 -0.11 19.89
C LYS A 229 -11.06 1.02 18.99
N CYS A 230 -10.73 0.70 17.75
CA CYS A 230 -10.22 1.68 16.80
C CYS A 230 -10.68 1.38 15.37
N THR A 231 -10.49 2.39 14.53
CA THR A 231 -10.50 2.27 13.07
C THR A 231 -9.06 2.26 12.59
N ILE A 232 -8.75 1.40 11.62
CA ILE A 232 -7.43 1.35 10.98
C ILE A 232 -7.55 1.59 9.49
N CYS A 233 -6.45 2.00 8.88
CA CYS A 233 -6.26 1.97 7.43
C CYS A 233 -5.08 1.09 7.04
N GLN A 234 -5.24 0.37 5.93
CA GLN A 234 -4.25 -0.59 5.43
C GLN A 234 -4.39 -0.78 3.92
N SER A 235 -3.45 -1.50 3.30
CA SER A 235 -3.67 -2.10 1.99
C SER A 235 -3.45 -3.61 2.05
N SER A 236 -4.42 -4.42 1.60
CA SER A 236 -4.35 -5.89 1.72
C SER A 236 -5.06 -6.65 0.59
N GLY A 237 -4.66 -7.91 0.36
CA GLY A 237 -5.18 -8.75 -0.73
C GLY A 237 -6.14 -9.87 -0.34
N TRP A 238 -6.57 -9.96 0.92
CA TRP A 238 -7.21 -11.16 1.48
C TRP A 238 -8.75 -11.21 1.38
N ALA A 239 -9.43 -10.13 0.97
CA ALA A 239 -10.89 -10.05 0.90
C ALA A 239 -11.44 -9.72 -0.50
N ALA A 240 -12.77 -9.68 -0.64
CA ALA A 240 -13.47 -9.25 -1.87
C ALA A 240 -13.15 -7.80 -2.25
N ARG A 241 -12.83 -6.95 -1.25
CA ARG A 241 -12.10 -5.69 -1.44
C ARG A 241 -10.61 -5.98 -1.27
N SER A 242 -9.80 -5.62 -2.26
CA SER A 242 -8.35 -5.68 -2.18
C SER A 242 -7.76 -4.29 -2.38
N GLY A 243 -6.58 -3.99 -1.86
CA GLY A 243 -5.92 -2.69 -1.97
C GLY A 243 -6.12 -1.81 -0.74
N PRO A 244 -5.90 -0.49 -0.84
CA PRO A 244 -6.14 0.46 0.25
C PRO A 244 -7.59 0.43 0.75
N MET A 245 -7.77 0.41 2.07
CA MET A 245 -9.06 0.30 2.73
C MET A 245 -9.02 0.80 4.18
N THR A 246 -10.21 1.13 4.68
CA THR A 246 -10.47 1.47 6.08
C THR A 246 -11.29 0.36 6.73
N ASN A 247 -10.95 -0.03 7.95
CA ASN A 247 -11.64 -1.07 8.70
C ASN A 247 -11.98 -0.56 10.10
N ASP A 248 -13.27 -0.51 10.40
CA ASP A 248 -13.80 -0.11 11.70
C ASP A 248 -13.89 -1.28 12.68
N ASN A 249 -14.08 -0.93 13.96
CA ASN A 249 -14.36 -1.86 15.05
C ASN A 249 -13.23 -2.88 15.28
N ILE A 250 -11.99 -2.47 15.02
CA ILE A 250 -10.82 -3.27 15.37
C ILE A 250 -10.66 -3.26 16.88
N THR A 251 -10.54 -4.44 17.46
CA THR A 251 -10.31 -4.62 18.90
C THR A 251 -8.87 -5.03 19.14
N ILE A 252 -8.19 -4.28 20.01
CA ILE A 252 -6.82 -4.54 20.44
C ILE A 252 -6.84 -4.87 21.94
N THR A 253 -6.24 -6.00 22.32
CA THR A 253 -6.06 -6.42 23.73
C THR A 253 -4.60 -6.77 24.01
N GLY A 254 -4.21 -6.72 25.29
CA GLY A 254 -2.82 -6.91 25.73
C GLY A 254 -2.38 -5.83 26.73
N PRO A 255 -1.06 -5.60 26.89
CA PRO A 255 0.05 -6.24 26.17
C PRO A 255 0.24 -7.73 26.53
N ILE A 256 0.98 -8.43 25.67
CA ILE A 256 1.55 -9.76 25.86
C ILE A 256 3.07 -9.58 25.88
N ASP A 257 3.69 -9.90 27.00
CA ASP A 257 5.14 -9.78 27.17
C ASP A 257 5.83 -10.99 26.53
N MET A 258 6.73 -10.73 25.58
CA MET A 258 7.56 -11.78 24.97
C MET A 258 9.04 -11.49 25.24
N LYS A 259 9.68 -12.39 25.97
CA LYS A 259 11.12 -12.35 26.22
C LYS A 259 11.88 -12.85 25.00
N LYS A 260 12.87 -12.09 24.54
CA LYS A 260 13.81 -12.47 23.49
C LYS A 260 15.23 -12.15 23.92
N GLU A 261 16.18 -12.91 23.41
CA GLU A 261 17.59 -12.59 23.53
C GLU A 261 17.97 -11.64 22.39
N ASP A 262 18.63 -10.53 22.71
CA ASP A 262 19.18 -9.64 21.69
C ASP A 262 20.50 -10.17 21.11
N GLU A 263 21.05 -9.48 20.12
CA GLU A 263 22.30 -9.87 19.45
C GLU A 263 23.51 -9.93 20.40
N THR A 264 23.41 -9.36 21.61
CA THR A 264 24.46 -9.36 22.64
C THR A 264 24.28 -10.46 23.68
N GLY A 265 23.25 -11.29 23.56
CA GLY A 265 22.92 -12.31 24.54
C GLY A 265 22.08 -11.79 25.71
N LYS A 266 21.59 -10.55 25.66
CA LYS A 266 20.83 -9.93 26.75
C LYS A 266 19.34 -10.12 26.55
N GLU A 267 18.64 -10.51 27.62
CA GLU A 267 17.18 -10.61 27.59
C GLU A 267 16.56 -9.21 27.42
N LYS A 268 15.66 -9.12 26.44
CA LYS A 268 14.84 -7.97 26.11
C LYS A 268 13.38 -8.40 26.06
N THR A 269 12.52 -7.65 26.73
CA THR A 269 11.07 -7.81 26.59
C THR A 269 10.58 -7.01 25.38
N GLU A 270 9.82 -7.66 24.52
CA GLU A 270 9.03 -7.03 23.46
C GLU A 270 7.55 -7.13 23.80
N TYR A 271 6.80 -6.07 23.47
CA TYR A 271 5.38 -5.97 23.81
C TYR A 271 4.52 -6.21 22.57
N TYR A 272 3.67 -7.23 22.66
CA TYR A 272 2.75 -7.61 21.61
C TYR A 272 1.31 -7.38 22.02
N PHE A 273 0.43 -7.22 21.03
CA PHE A 273 -0.99 -7.04 21.23
C PHE A 273 -1.76 -8.01 20.36
N LYS A 274 -2.83 -8.57 20.90
CA LYS A 274 -3.79 -9.35 20.13
C LYS A 274 -4.73 -8.38 19.44
N ILE A 275 -4.87 -8.54 18.13
CA ILE A 275 -5.70 -7.72 17.26
C ILE A 275 -6.76 -8.62 16.65
N SER A 276 -8.00 -8.16 16.68
CA SER A 276 -9.15 -8.87 16.13
C SER A 276 -10.09 -7.91 15.43
N GLY A 277 -10.72 -8.38 14.37
CA GLY A 277 -11.64 -7.60 13.54
C GLY A 277 -11.83 -8.27 12.17
N PRO A 278 -12.44 -7.59 11.20
CA PRO A 278 -12.60 -8.11 9.84
C PRO A 278 -11.25 -8.55 9.25
N SER A 279 -11.21 -9.72 8.61
CA SER A 279 -10.01 -10.21 7.92
C SER A 279 -9.49 -9.18 6.91
N PRO A 280 -8.17 -8.93 6.82
CA PRO A 280 -7.06 -9.69 7.40
C PRO A 280 -6.56 -9.23 8.78
N VAL A 281 -7.35 -8.45 9.53
CA VAL A 281 -6.91 -7.69 10.71
C VAL A 281 -6.76 -8.54 11.99
N THR A 282 -6.64 -9.86 11.88
CA THR A 282 -6.56 -10.75 13.06
C THR A 282 -5.16 -11.33 13.23
N GLY A 283 -4.59 -11.19 14.44
CA GLY A 283 -3.30 -11.78 14.77
C GLY A 283 -2.64 -11.14 15.99
N ILE A 284 -1.36 -11.43 16.16
CA ILE A 284 -0.51 -10.82 17.19
C ILE A 284 0.48 -9.89 16.51
N ALA A 285 0.53 -8.64 16.95
CA ALA A 285 1.37 -7.60 16.35
C ALA A 285 2.04 -6.74 17.42
N ARG A 286 3.06 -6.01 17.00
CA ARG A 286 3.64 -4.94 17.81
C ARG A 286 3.01 -3.61 17.39
N ILE A 287 2.95 -2.64 18.29
CA ILE A 287 2.41 -1.30 18.00
C ILE A 287 3.50 -0.26 18.25
N GLY A 288 3.64 0.67 17.32
CA GLY A 288 4.59 1.77 17.39
C GLY A 288 3.88 3.12 17.44
N ARG A 289 4.38 4.04 18.26
CA ARG A 289 3.94 5.44 18.32
C ARG A 289 5.10 6.38 18.02
N SER A 290 4.81 7.55 17.47
CA SER A 290 5.82 8.60 17.29
C SER A 290 5.45 9.84 18.09
N ALA A 291 6.39 10.33 18.91
CA ALA A 291 6.22 11.60 19.63
C ALA A 291 6.20 12.82 18.70
N ARG A 292 6.61 12.66 17.42
CA ARG A 292 6.56 13.73 16.41
C ARG A 292 5.17 13.88 15.79
N LEU A 293 4.30 12.89 15.91
CA LEU A 293 2.99 12.90 15.25
C LEU A 293 1.92 13.31 16.24
N LYS A 294 1.22 14.41 15.96
CA LYS A 294 0.07 14.87 16.73
C LYS A 294 -1.14 14.98 15.80
N PRO A 295 -2.18 14.15 15.94
CA PRO A 295 -3.38 14.30 15.15
C PRO A 295 -4.07 15.63 15.49
N ALA A 296 -4.39 16.41 14.47
CA ALA A 296 -5.12 17.68 14.56
C ALA A 296 -6.48 17.60 13.87
N TYR A 297 -6.80 16.49 13.20
CA TYR A 297 -8.14 16.21 12.71
C TYR A 297 -9.07 15.91 13.89
N ALA A 298 -10.30 16.42 13.81
CA ALA A 298 -11.28 16.28 14.87
C ALA A 298 -11.61 14.81 15.09
N PHE A 299 -11.50 14.34 16.33
CA PHE A 299 -12.16 13.12 16.75
C PHE A 299 -13.66 13.43 16.70
N GLY A 300 -14.36 12.86 15.71
CA GLY A 300 -15.81 12.76 15.81
C GLY A 300 -16.12 12.03 17.11
N ALA A 301 -16.66 12.77 18.08
CA ALA A 301 -17.10 12.25 19.37
C ALA A 301 -18.33 11.34 19.19
#